data_AF-A0A383EJ33-F1
#
_entry.id   AF-A0A383EJ33-F1
#
_cell.length_a   1.000
_cell.length_b   1.000
_cell.length_c   1.000
_cell.angle_alpha   90.00
_cell.angle_beta   90.00
_cell.angle_gamma   90.00
#
_symmetry.space_group_name_H-M   'P 1'
#
loop_
_entity.id
_entity.type
_entity.pdbx_description
1 polymer ?
#
loop_
_entity_poly.entity_id
_entity_poly.type
_entity_poly.pdbx_seq_one_letter_code
_entity_poly.pdbx_strand_id
1 'polypeptide(L)'
;PDSVGIVRAINEIGVTAKQFGGGMVGLQYASILGSLGEKLNGIVNYDFWVPEPTLQFTGIDAFLAKYQAQAEDAGVDPLGYYLPPYAYAYLQILGQAVLATGSLDQDTLANHIRSHEFDTVVGNVAFGPDGEWAKTRILMVQFQNVEGRDLEQFTKPGTRVVLYPPEWASGEARYPYVPGNK
;
A
#
# COMPACT_ATOMS: atom_id res chain seq x y z
N PRO A 1 4.61 15.77 -3.20
CA PRO A 1 4.22 17.05 -3.87
C PRO A 1 4.12 16.90 -5.38
N ASP A 2 5.16 16.34 -6.01
CA ASP A 2 5.29 16.22 -7.46
C ASP A 2 4.18 15.37 -8.08
N SER A 3 3.90 14.18 -7.53
CA SER A 3 2.81 13.32 -8.01
C SER A 3 1.45 14.02 -8.00
N VAL A 4 1.16 14.79 -6.95
CA VAL A 4 -0.09 15.57 -6.84
C VAL A 4 -0.15 16.66 -7.92
N GLY A 5 0.96 17.37 -8.13
CA GLY A 5 1.07 18.39 -9.18
C GLY A 5 0.86 17.80 -10.58
N ILE A 6 1.50 16.66 -10.86
CA ILE A 6 1.34 15.93 -12.12
C ILE A 6 -0.12 15.52 -12.31
N VAL A 7 -0.76 14.90 -11.32
CA VAL A 7 -2.18 14.48 -11.42
C VAL A 7 -3.09 15.68 -11.69
N ARG A 8 -2.86 16.82 -11.05
CA ARG A 8 -3.64 18.03 -11.32
C ARG A 8 -3.43 18.53 -12.75
N ALA A 9 -2.18 18.63 -13.19
CA ALA A 9 -1.84 19.13 -14.52
C ALA A 9 -2.40 18.26 -15.66
N ILE A 10 -2.26 16.93 -15.58
CA ILE A 10 -2.77 16.03 -16.63
C ILE A 10 -4.30 16.09 -16.76
N ASN A 11 -5.01 16.28 -15.64
CA ASN A 11 -6.45 16.45 -15.64
C ASN A 11 -6.85 17.82 -16.20
N GLU A 12 -6.07 18.87 -15.95
CA GLU A 12 -6.32 20.21 -16.48
C GLU A 12 -6.16 20.29 -18.00
N ILE A 13 -5.11 19.68 -18.53
CA ILE A 13 -4.78 19.71 -19.97
C ILE A 13 -5.41 18.56 -20.78
N GLY A 14 -6.10 17.62 -20.12
CA GLY A 14 -6.83 16.55 -20.80
C GLY A 14 -5.94 15.47 -21.42
N VAL A 15 -4.85 15.07 -20.75
CA VAL A 15 -3.93 14.04 -21.29
C VAL A 15 -4.66 12.71 -21.47
N THR A 16 -4.58 12.14 -22.67
CA THR A 16 -4.95 10.75 -22.91
C THR A 16 -3.70 9.91 -23.13
N ALA A 17 -3.73 8.67 -22.64
CA ALA A 17 -2.63 7.72 -22.81
C ALA A 17 -3.19 6.31 -22.83
N LYS A 18 -2.44 5.34 -23.39
CA LYS A 18 -2.83 3.93 -23.22
C LYS A 18 -2.91 3.59 -21.73
N GLN A 19 -1.92 3.99 -20.96
CA GLN A 19 -1.87 3.88 -19.50
C GLN A 19 -1.16 5.12 -18.96
N PHE A 20 -1.59 5.60 -17.79
CA PHE A 20 -0.88 6.65 -17.05
C PHE A 20 -0.63 6.19 -15.62
N GLY A 21 0.55 6.53 -15.07
CA GLY A 21 0.91 6.19 -13.70
C GLY A 21 2.30 5.56 -13.57
N GLY A 22 2.51 4.80 -12.49
CA GLY A 22 3.80 4.17 -12.14
C GLY A 22 4.14 4.37 -10.67
N GLY A 23 5.40 4.74 -10.36
CA GLY A 23 5.88 5.00 -9.00
C GLY A 23 5.45 6.36 -8.44
N MET A 24 4.15 6.68 -8.41
CA MET A 24 3.65 7.99 -7.97
C MET A 24 3.54 8.07 -6.44
N VAL A 25 4.69 8.35 -5.81
CA VAL A 25 4.84 8.41 -4.35
C VAL A 25 3.88 9.43 -3.72
N GLY A 26 3.13 8.97 -2.72
CA GLY A 26 2.28 9.80 -1.87
C GLY A 26 0.81 9.85 -2.29
N LEU A 27 0.43 9.28 -3.44
CA LEU A 27 -0.99 9.14 -3.80
C LEU A 27 -1.74 8.19 -2.87
N GLN A 28 -1.04 7.38 -2.07
CA GLN A 28 -1.59 6.40 -1.14
C GLN A 28 -2.06 7.03 0.18
N TYR A 29 -1.63 8.25 0.51
CA TYR A 29 -2.02 8.93 1.74
C TYR A 29 -3.48 9.38 1.71
N ALA A 30 -4.20 9.20 2.81
CA ALA A 30 -5.61 9.57 2.95
C ALA A 30 -5.85 11.03 2.55
N SER A 31 -5.02 11.96 3.02
CA SER A 31 -5.13 13.38 2.67
C SER A 31 -5.07 13.65 1.16
N ILE A 32 -4.25 12.87 0.43
CA ILE A 32 -4.10 12.98 -1.02
C ILE A 32 -5.24 12.26 -1.75
N LEU A 33 -5.63 11.08 -1.27
CA LEU A 33 -6.79 10.34 -1.77
C LEU A 33 -8.04 11.22 -1.78
N GLY A 34 -8.35 11.86 -0.65
CA GLY A 34 -9.46 12.80 -0.54
C GLY A 34 -9.26 14.08 -1.35
N SER A 35 -8.04 14.66 -1.37
CA SER A 35 -7.79 15.89 -2.13
C SER A 35 -7.92 15.71 -3.64
N LEU A 36 -7.52 14.57 -4.19
CA LEU A 36 -7.55 14.31 -5.63
C LEU A 36 -8.86 13.68 -6.08
N GLY A 37 -9.46 12.80 -5.27
CA GLY A 37 -10.76 12.20 -5.56
C GLY A 37 -10.83 11.61 -6.96
N GLU A 38 -11.86 11.95 -7.72
CA GLU A 38 -12.11 11.48 -9.09
C GLU A 38 -10.92 11.66 -10.06
N LYS A 39 -10.00 12.60 -9.80
CA LYS A 39 -8.81 12.82 -10.63
C LYS A 39 -7.83 11.65 -10.61
N LEU A 40 -7.99 10.74 -9.64
CA LEU A 40 -7.23 9.50 -9.53
C LEU A 40 -7.68 8.44 -10.53
N ASN A 41 -8.94 8.46 -10.99
CA ASN A 41 -9.48 7.38 -11.82
C ASN A 41 -8.61 7.09 -13.04
N GLY A 42 -8.37 5.81 -13.29
CA GLY A 42 -7.55 5.31 -14.40
C GLY A 42 -6.04 5.33 -14.15
N ILE A 43 -5.56 6.00 -13.10
CA ILE A 43 -4.14 6.03 -12.76
C ILE A 43 -3.72 4.67 -12.19
N VAL A 44 -2.66 4.11 -12.75
CA VAL A 44 -1.99 2.92 -12.21
C VAL A 44 -0.90 3.37 -11.23
N ASN A 45 -0.84 2.81 -10.03
CA ASN A 45 0.16 3.18 -9.03
C ASN A 45 0.57 1.97 -8.20
N TYR A 46 1.67 2.09 -7.47
CA TYR A 46 2.00 1.10 -6.45
C TYR A 46 1.22 1.34 -5.15
N ASP A 47 0.94 0.28 -4.41
CA ASP A 47 0.42 0.36 -3.04
C ASP A 47 1.03 -0.77 -2.19
N PHE A 48 0.90 -0.67 -0.87
CA PHE A 48 1.42 -1.70 0.05
C PHE A 48 0.32 -2.59 0.61
N TRP A 49 -0.85 -2.01 0.90
CA TRP A 49 -2.04 -2.74 1.28
C TRP A 49 -3.29 -1.93 0.92
N VAL A 50 -4.35 -2.62 0.50
CA VAL A 50 -5.67 -2.05 0.22
C VAL A 50 -6.74 -2.97 0.79
N PRO A 51 -7.94 -2.46 1.16
CA PRO A 51 -9.00 -3.26 1.78
C PRO A 51 -9.75 -4.11 0.73
N GLU A 52 -9.02 -4.94 0.00
CA GLU A 52 -9.57 -5.91 -0.94
C GLU A 52 -9.73 -7.28 -0.27
N PRO A 53 -10.78 -8.07 -0.58
CA PRO A 53 -10.97 -9.40 0.00
C PRO A 53 -9.82 -10.37 -0.26
N THR A 54 -9.05 -10.14 -1.32
CA THR A 54 -7.86 -10.93 -1.68
C THR A 54 -6.65 -10.64 -0.79
N LEU A 55 -6.69 -9.60 0.06
CA LEU A 55 -5.59 -9.11 0.91
C LEU A 55 -5.90 -9.21 2.41
N GLN A 56 -6.61 -10.26 2.81
CA GLN A 56 -6.96 -10.53 4.20
C GLN A 56 -5.82 -11.26 4.93
N PHE A 57 -4.77 -10.52 5.29
CA PHE A 57 -3.71 -11.05 6.14
C PHE A 57 -4.17 -11.22 7.59
N THR A 58 -3.75 -12.29 8.25
CA THR A 58 -4.04 -12.52 9.66
C THR A 58 -3.55 -11.34 10.50
N GLY A 59 -4.46 -10.72 11.26
CA GLY A 59 -4.13 -9.64 12.20
C GLY A 59 -4.09 -8.23 11.60
N ILE A 60 -4.25 -8.06 10.28
CA ILE A 60 -4.25 -6.72 9.67
C ILE A 60 -5.39 -5.84 10.17
N ASP A 61 -6.60 -6.40 10.31
CA ASP A 61 -7.78 -5.66 10.81
C ASP A 61 -7.60 -5.22 12.27
N ALA A 62 -7.05 -6.12 13.11
CA ALA A 62 -6.77 -5.81 14.50
C ALA A 62 -5.67 -4.74 14.64
N PHE A 63 -4.65 -4.80 13.79
CA PHE A 63 -3.61 -3.78 13.71
C PHE A 63 -4.21 -2.42 13.30
N LEU A 64 -4.98 -2.38 12.22
CA LEU A 64 -5.58 -1.15 11.70
C LEU A 64 -6.55 -0.54 12.70
N ALA A 65 -7.41 -1.34 13.35
CA ALA A 65 -8.31 -0.83 14.39
C ALA A 65 -7.55 -0.14 15.53
N LYS A 66 -6.44 -0.74 16.00
CA LYS A 66 -5.60 -0.15 17.04
C LYS A 66 -4.88 1.11 16.57
N TYR A 67 -4.38 1.12 15.34
CA TYR A 67 -3.71 2.26 14.74
C TYR A 67 -4.67 3.44 14.57
N GLN A 68 -5.83 3.22 13.95
CA GLN A 68 -6.81 4.26 13.59
C GLN A 68 -7.39 4.94 14.84
N ALA A 69 -7.55 4.21 15.95
CA ALA A 69 -7.97 4.78 17.22
C ALA A 69 -7.02 5.83 17.83
N GLN A 70 -5.77 5.90 17.35
CA GLN A 70 -4.75 6.84 17.84
C GLN A 70 -4.26 7.80 16.74
N ALA A 71 -4.59 7.53 15.47
CA ALA A 71 -3.98 8.19 14.33
C ALA A 71 -4.27 9.70 14.30
N GLU A 72 -5.50 10.09 14.61
CA GLU A 72 -5.92 11.49 14.63
C GLU A 72 -5.20 12.28 15.73
N ASP A 73 -5.20 11.77 16.97
CA ASP A 73 -4.51 12.40 18.12
C ASP A 73 -2.99 12.50 17.90
N ALA A 74 -2.41 11.52 17.20
CA ALA A 74 -0.99 11.51 16.85
C ALA A 74 -0.65 12.39 15.62
N GLY A 75 -1.65 12.95 14.93
CA GLY A 75 -1.44 13.79 13.74
C GLY A 75 -0.85 13.03 12.55
N VAL A 76 -1.09 11.72 12.45
CA VAL A 76 -0.60 10.86 11.36
C VAL A 76 -1.71 10.51 10.38
N ASP A 77 -1.38 9.79 9.29
CA ASP A 77 -2.36 9.40 8.28
C ASP A 77 -3.51 8.60 8.91
N PRO A 78 -4.78 9.04 8.79
CA PRO A 78 -5.89 8.44 9.52
C PRO A 78 -6.30 7.05 9.02
N LEU A 79 -5.98 6.69 7.77
CA LEU A 79 -6.29 5.36 7.25
C LEU A 79 -5.22 4.35 7.66
N GLY A 80 -3.94 4.76 7.54
CA GLY A 80 -2.81 3.92 7.91
C GLY A 80 -2.56 2.75 6.97
N TYR A 81 -3.05 2.80 5.73
CA TYR A 81 -2.95 1.68 4.79
C TYR A 81 -1.61 1.61 4.08
N TYR A 82 -0.94 2.76 3.92
CA TYR A 82 0.29 2.82 3.14
C TYR A 82 1.49 2.27 3.93
N LEU A 83 2.08 3.06 4.82
CA LEU A 83 3.31 2.69 5.54
C LEU A 83 3.12 1.85 6.82
N PRO A 84 2.12 2.12 7.68
CA PRO A 84 2.07 1.54 9.02
C PRO A 84 2.11 0.00 9.11
N PRO A 85 1.39 -0.78 8.28
CA PRO A 85 1.40 -2.24 8.39
C PRO A 85 2.79 -2.83 8.17
N TYR A 86 3.53 -2.29 7.19
CA TYR A 86 4.88 -2.76 6.86
C TYR A 86 5.91 -2.27 7.87
N ALA A 87 5.79 -1.02 8.36
CA ALA A 87 6.64 -0.54 9.43
C ALA A 87 6.50 -1.39 10.70
N TYR A 88 5.26 -1.79 11.03
CA TYR A 88 5.00 -2.70 12.14
C TYR A 88 5.58 -4.10 11.89
N ALA A 89 5.42 -4.63 10.67
CA ALA A 89 5.98 -5.93 10.29
C ALA A 89 7.52 -5.96 10.42
N TYR A 90 8.22 -4.87 10.10
CA TYR A 90 9.67 -4.78 10.31
C TYR A 90 10.05 -4.94 11.78
N LEU A 91 9.28 -4.33 12.69
CA LEU A 91 9.48 -4.50 14.14
C LEU A 91 9.10 -5.90 14.61
N GLN A 92 8.08 -6.54 14.02
CA GLN A 92 7.75 -7.94 14.31
C GLN A 92 8.89 -8.88 13.92
N ILE A 93 9.50 -8.70 12.74
CA ILE A 93 10.65 -9.49 12.28
C ILE A 93 11.82 -9.33 13.24
N LEU A 94 12.18 -8.10 13.59
CA LEU A 94 13.25 -7.82 14.54
C LEU A 94 12.96 -8.45 15.92
N GLY A 95 11.74 -8.26 16.45
CA GLY A 95 11.34 -8.80 17.74
C GLY A 95 11.39 -10.33 17.79
N GLN A 96 10.91 -11.00 16.73
CA GLN A 96 10.98 -12.45 16.61
C GLN A 96 12.43 -12.95 16.53
N ALA A 97 13.30 -12.27 15.78
CA ALA A 97 14.71 -12.63 15.69
C ALA A 97 15.44 -12.49 17.04
N VAL A 98 15.15 -11.43 17.80
CA VAL A 98 15.71 -11.26 19.15
C VAL A 98 15.26 -12.39 20.07
N LEU A 99 13.97 -12.75 20.05
CA LEU A 99 13.44 -13.83 20.88
C LEU A 99 14.02 -15.20 20.49
N ALA A 100 14.17 -15.48 19.19
CA ALA A 100 14.69 -16.75 18.70
C ALA A 100 16.18 -16.94 18.96
N THR A 101 16.97 -15.87 18.91
CA THR A 101 18.43 -15.92 19.09
C THR A 101 18.89 -15.65 20.52
N GLY A 102 18.05 -15.00 21.33
CA GLY A 102 18.44 -14.52 22.66
C GLY A 102 19.55 -13.46 22.62
N SER A 103 19.71 -12.76 21.48
CA SER A 103 20.82 -11.84 21.23
C SER A 103 20.34 -10.48 20.71
N LEU A 104 21.18 -9.46 20.92
CA LEU A 104 21.06 -8.14 20.30
C LEU A 104 22.24 -7.85 19.36
N ASP A 105 23.14 -8.81 19.19
CA ASP A 105 24.27 -8.72 18.26
C ASP A 105 23.76 -8.66 16.82
N GLN A 106 24.22 -7.64 16.07
CA GLN A 106 23.68 -7.33 14.76
C GLN A 106 23.97 -8.42 13.73
N ASP A 107 25.15 -9.03 13.78
CA ASP A 107 25.51 -10.11 12.85
C ASP A 107 24.67 -11.35 13.12
N THR A 108 24.48 -11.70 14.39
CA THR A 108 23.60 -12.79 14.82
C THR A 108 22.16 -12.57 14.34
N LEU A 109 21.61 -11.37 14.55
CA LEU A 109 20.26 -11.03 14.12
C LEU A 109 20.14 -11.02 12.59
N ALA A 110 21.09 -10.42 11.87
CA ALA A 110 21.06 -10.38 10.41
C ALA A 110 21.20 -11.77 9.79
N ASN A 111 22.02 -12.66 10.37
CA ASN A 111 22.13 -14.05 9.96
C ASN A 111 20.81 -14.82 10.18
N HIS A 112 20.13 -14.58 11.30
CA HIS A 112 18.84 -15.19 11.57
C HIS A 112 17.76 -14.68 10.61
N ILE A 113 17.62 -13.36 10.48
CA ILE A 113 16.61 -12.71 9.62
C ILE A 113 16.72 -13.16 8.17
N ARG A 114 17.93 -13.24 7.61
CA ARG A 114 18.11 -13.65 6.21
C ARG A 114 17.83 -15.13 5.93
N SER A 115 17.68 -15.96 6.96
CA SER A 115 17.59 -17.43 6.83
C SER A 115 16.26 -18.03 7.33
N HIS A 116 15.36 -17.20 7.86
CA HIS A 116 14.11 -17.65 8.47
C HIS A 116 12.91 -16.92 7.88
N GLU A 117 11.74 -17.53 8.03
CA GLU A 117 10.44 -16.94 7.72
C GLU A 117 9.80 -16.41 9.02
N PHE A 118 9.10 -15.28 8.92
CA PHE A 118 8.49 -14.57 10.05
C PHE A 118 7.00 -14.39 9.82
N ASP A 119 6.19 -14.71 10.83
CA ASP A 119 4.75 -14.43 10.80
C ASP A 119 4.50 -12.96 11.17
N THR A 120 3.79 -12.21 10.32
CA THR A 120 3.59 -10.76 10.50
C THR A 120 2.18 -10.33 10.12
N VAL A 121 1.81 -9.09 10.47
CA VAL A 121 0.50 -8.51 10.09
C VAL A 121 0.31 -8.34 8.58
N VAL A 122 1.37 -8.47 7.78
CA VAL A 122 1.31 -8.47 6.31
C VAL A 122 1.51 -9.88 5.73
N GLY A 123 1.30 -10.92 6.54
CA GLY A 123 1.54 -12.32 6.19
C GLY A 123 3.00 -12.76 6.40
N ASN A 124 3.32 -13.99 6.02
CA ASN A 124 4.65 -14.58 6.27
C ASN A 124 5.75 -13.91 5.45
N VAL A 125 6.76 -13.29 6.06
CA VAL A 125 7.86 -12.62 5.35
C VAL A 125 9.15 -13.46 5.41
N ALA A 126 9.80 -13.64 4.27
CA ALA A 126 11.12 -14.26 4.14
C ALA A 126 11.97 -13.46 3.14
N PHE A 127 13.30 -13.64 3.20
CA PHE A 127 14.26 -12.91 2.38
C PHE A 127 15.01 -13.84 1.41
N GLY A 128 15.28 -13.35 0.22
CA GLY A 128 16.04 -14.05 -0.81
C GLY A 128 17.56 -13.94 -0.61
N PRO A 129 18.37 -14.65 -1.43
CA PRO A 129 19.83 -14.60 -1.36
C PRO A 129 20.43 -13.20 -1.64
N ASP A 130 19.69 -12.34 -2.34
CA ASP A 130 20.04 -10.95 -2.64
C ASP A 130 19.67 -9.96 -1.52
N GLY A 131 19.00 -10.44 -0.46
CA GLY A 131 18.54 -9.61 0.66
C GLY A 131 17.19 -8.93 0.41
N GLU A 132 16.59 -9.11 -0.76
CA GLU A 132 15.24 -8.63 -1.07
C GLU A 132 14.18 -9.57 -0.48
N TRP A 133 12.91 -9.16 -0.51
CA TRP A 133 11.83 -10.09 -0.17
C TRP A 133 11.83 -11.29 -1.12
N ALA A 134 11.79 -12.50 -0.56
CA ALA A 134 11.74 -13.73 -1.34
C ALA A 134 10.51 -13.81 -2.26
N LYS A 135 9.45 -13.07 -1.91
CA LYS A 135 8.23 -12.90 -2.70
C LYS A 135 7.85 -11.43 -2.71
N THR A 136 7.58 -10.88 -3.90
CA THR A 136 7.10 -9.50 -4.03
C THR A 136 5.79 -9.29 -3.29
N ARG A 137 5.68 -8.13 -2.62
CA ARG A 137 4.50 -7.73 -1.84
C ARG A 137 4.00 -6.35 -2.21
N ILE A 138 4.69 -5.68 -3.14
CA ILE A 138 4.26 -4.39 -3.64
C ILE A 138 3.10 -4.64 -4.60
N LEU A 139 1.97 -4.00 -4.32
CA LEU A 139 0.81 -4.05 -5.17
C LEU A 139 1.02 -3.10 -6.34
N MET A 140 0.59 -3.51 -7.53
CA MET A 140 0.22 -2.58 -8.58
C MET A 140 -1.29 -2.43 -8.54
N VAL A 141 -1.80 -1.23 -8.33
CA VAL A 141 -3.23 -0.93 -8.29
C VAL A 141 -3.62 0.02 -9.40
N GLN A 142 -4.88 -0.01 -9.82
CA GLN A 142 -5.49 1.08 -10.57
C GLN A 142 -6.60 1.69 -9.72
N PHE A 143 -6.62 3.02 -9.63
CA PHE A 143 -7.76 3.72 -9.05
C PHE A 143 -8.95 3.59 -10.00
N GLN A 144 -10.07 3.06 -9.51
CA GLN A 144 -11.29 2.86 -10.29
C GLN A 144 -12.49 3.25 -9.45
N ASN A 145 -13.58 3.71 -10.07
CA ASN A 145 -14.84 4.00 -9.39
C ASN A 145 -14.71 4.98 -8.20
N VAL A 146 -13.71 5.87 -8.25
CA VAL A 146 -13.57 6.93 -7.25
C VAL A 146 -14.61 8.00 -7.57
N GLU A 147 -15.41 8.40 -6.59
CA GLU A 147 -16.49 9.38 -6.73
C GLU A 147 -16.33 10.48 -5.66
N GLY A 148 -16.44 11.74 -6.07
CA GLY A 148 -16.25 12.87 -5.17
C GLY A 148 -14.89 12.84 -4.45
N ARG A 149 -14.91 13.12 -3.14
CA ARG A 149 -13.71 13.29 -2.28
C ARG A 149 -13.84 12.65 -0.90
N ASP A 150 -14.89 11.85 -0.68
CA ASP A 150 -15.11 11.20 0.60
C ASP A 150 -14.05 10.13 0.87
N LEU A 151 -13.48 10.09 2.07
CA LEU A 151 -12.46 9.11 2.42
C LEU A 151 -13.04 7.72 2.69
N GLU A 152 -14.33 7.62 3.05
CA GLU A 152 -14.97 6.34 3.36
C GLU A 152 -14.92 5.36 2.18
N GLN A 153 -14.93 5.87 0.95
CA GLN A 153 -14.84 5.01 -0.25
C GLN A 153 -13.51 4.23 -0.33
N PHE A 154 -12.45 4.74 0.30
CA PHE A 154 -11.15 4.08 0.31
C PHE A 154 -11.03 3.05 1.44
N THR A 155 -11.98 2.97 2.37
CA THR A 155 -12.02 1.92 3.40
C THR A 155 -12.73 0.65 2.94
N LYS A 156 -13.22 0.64 1.70
CA LYS A 156 -14.00 -0.45 1.10
C LYS A 156 -13.28 -0.99 -0.15
N PRO A 157 -13.55 -2.23 -0.56
CA PRO A 157 -13.04 -2.79 -1.81
C PRO A 157 -13.45 -1.95 -3.03
N GLY A 158 -12.68 -2.04 -4.12
CA GLY A 158 -13.09 -1.60 -5.46
C GLY A 158 -12.67 -0.20 -5.89
N THR A 159 -12.11 0.63 -4.99
CA THR A 159 -11.55 1.94 -5.37
C THR A 159 -10.08 1.90 -5.77
N ARG A 160 -9.36 0.89 -5.29
CA ARG A 160 -7.95 0.61 -5.58
C ARG A 160 -7.81 -0.83 -6.03
N VAL A 161 -8.18 -1.08 -7.29
CA VAL A 161 -8.23 -2.42 -7.88
C VAL A 161 -6.82 -2.96 -8.05
N VAL A 162 -6.51 -4.09 -7.43
CA VAL A 162 -5.20 -4.74 -7.50
C VAL A 162 -5.05 -5.44 -8.85
N LEU A 163 -4.02 -5.06 -9.60
CA LEU A 163 -3.63 -5.62 -10.89
C LEU A 163 -2.52 -6.67 -10.75
N TYR A 164 -1.64 -6.50 -9.75
CA TYR A 164 -0.49 -7.37 -9.50
C TYR A 164 -0.15 -7.33 -8.00
N PRO A 165 0.33 -8.44 -7.39
CA PRO A 165 0.55 -9.77 -7.99
C PRO A 165 -0.76 -10.51 -8.31
N PRO A 166 -0.75 -11.51 -9.24
CA PRO A 166 -1.96 -12.20 -9.67
C PRO A 166 -2.70 -12.90 -8.54
N GLU A 167 -1.99 -13.35 -7.51
CA GLU A 167 -2.58 -13.98 -6.32
C GLU A 167 -3.47 -13.06 -5.49
N TRP A 168 -3.25 -11.74 -5.59
CA TRP A 168 -4.02 -10.72 -4.88
C TRP A 168 -4.84 -9.84 -5.81
N ALA A 169 -4.86 -10.14 -7.12
CA ALA A 169 -5.58 -9.35 -8.10
C ALA A 169 -7.08 -9.32 -7.77
N SER A 170 -7.66 -8.12 -7.75
CA SER A 170 -9.08 -7.89 -7.48
C SER A 170 -9.86 -7.44 -8.72
N GLY A 171 -9.18 -7.24 -9.85
CA GLY A 171 -9.79 -6.90 -11.12
C GLY A 171 -8.78 -6.60 -12.22
N GLU A 172 -9.29 -6.09 -13.34
CA GLU A 172 -8.52 -5.82 -14.56
C GLU A 172 -8.26 -4.32 -14.75
N ALA A 173 -7.16 -4.01 -15.44
CA ALA A 173 -6.85 -2.64 -15.82
C ALA A 173 -7.83 -2.11 -16.88
N ARG A 174 -8.32 -0.89 -16.68
CA ARG A 174 -9.15 -0.16 -17.64
C ARG A 174 -8.27 0.73 -18.51
N TYR A 175 -8.48 0.65 -19.82
CA TYR A 175 -7.78 1.42 -20.85
C TYR A 175 -8.77 2.04 -21.85
N PRO A 176 -8.42 3.16 -22.51
CA PRO A 176 -7.24 3.99 -22.25
C PRO A 176 -7.36 4.76 -20.93
N TYR A 177 -6.25 5.32 -20.44
CA TYR A 177 -6.32 6.37 -19.43
C TYR A 177 -7.00 7.61 -20.03
N VAL A 178 -8.05 8.06 -19.36
CA VAL A 178 -8.77 9.30 -19.62
C VAL A 178 -8.85 10.04 -18.29
N PRO A 179 -8.55 11.35 -18.23
CA PRO A 179 -8.58 12.09 -16.98
C PRO A 179 -10.02 12.17 -16.46
N GLY A 180 -10.16 12.26 -15.13
CA GLY A 180 -11.45 12.46 -14.49
C GLY A 180 -12.07 13.77 -14.98
N ASN A 181 -13.36 13.74 -15.33
CA ASN A 181 -14.08 14.91 -15.85
C ASN A 181 -13.90 16.14 -14.93
N LYS A 182 -13.89 17.33 -15.53
CA LYS A 182 -13.74 18.62 -14.83
C LYS A 182 -14.85 18.86 -13.83
#